data_AF-A0A0L0T3B1-F1
#
_entry.id   AF-A0A0L0T3B1-F1
#
_cell.length_a   1.000
_cell.length_b   1.000
_cell.length_c   1.000
_cell.angle_alpha   90.00
_cell.angle_beta   90.00
_cell.angle_gamma   90.00
#
_symmetry.space_group_name_H-M   'P 1'
#
loop_
_entity.id
_entity.type
_entity.pdbx_description
1 polymer ?
#
loop_
_entity_poly.entity_id
_entity_poly.type
_entity_poly.pdbx_seq_one_letter_code
_entity_poly.pdbx_strand_id
1 'polypeptide(L)'
;MATTAAPTARDGVNTRKAARGASRSPVGRSVIECTTHVSAAPTTIADIHDDLKRELAFHNQALASVIAARKQILAAKVPFSRPEDYFAEMVKTDAHMARIRTKLIEETASVKKSEEVKRLRDQKKFGKQVQAEVLKERKAKEKALAEKVTDIKKKRKLEQAKDTAFEDDLDIAIMSDDDDVKPARKKTKTAKPLPNSKRMAKNVKYGHGGKKSGSKRNTAESAADFTFSTKDQKKKGFGGAKPRGTRRRARASRSARTRRSRARW
;
A
#
# COMPACT_ATOMS: atom_id res chain seq x y z
N MET A 1 -47.81 -73.92 32.96
CA MET A 1 -46.51 -74.32 32.38
C MET A 1 -45.95 -73.12 31.64
N ALA A 2 -45.02 -72.41 32.28
CA ALA A 2 -44.38 -71.22 31.72
C ALA A 2 -43.26 -71.67 30.78
N THR A 3 -43.46 -71.54 29.48
CA THR A 3 -42.40 -71.72 28.49
C THR A 3 -41.54 -70.47 28.48
N THR A 4 -40.44 -70.52 29.23
CA THR A 4 -39.33 -69.57 29.09
C THR A 4 -38.74 -69.73 27.69
N ALA A 5 -39.16 -68.86 26.78
CA ALA A 5 -38.49 -68.70 25.49
C ALA A 5 -37.07 -68.20 25.76
N ALA A 6 -36.09 -69.03 25.44
CA ALA A 6 -34.68 -68.65 25.43
C ALA A 6 -34.50 -67.38 24.58
N PRO A 7 -33.65 -66.41 25.00
CA PRO A 7 -33.36 -65.26 24.16
C PRO A 7 -32.71 -65.77 22.88
N THR A 8 -33.49 -65.78 21.81
CA THR A 8 -33.04 -66.07 20.46
C THR A 8 -31.94 -65.08 20.10
N ALA A 9 -30.95 -65.60 19.37
CA ALA A 9 -29.72 -64.99 18.90
C ALA A 9 -29.63 -63.45 19.00
N ARG A 10 -28.46 -62.96 19.43
CA ARG A 10 -28.01 -61.57 19.22
C ARG A 10 -27.83 -61.31 17.72
N ASP A 11 -28.94 -61.32 16.98
CA ASP A 11 -28.97 -60.93 15.59
C ASP A 11 -29.02 -59.42 15.52
N GLY A 12 -27.98 -58.88 14.91
CA GLY A 12 -28.11 -57.64 14.17
C GLY A 12 -27.02 -56.64 14.50
N VAL A 13 -25.87 -56.82 13.85
CA VAL A 13 -25.05 -55.68 13.46
C VAL A 13 -25.99 -54.66 12.76
N ASN A 14 -26.02 -53.41 13.24
CA ASN A 14 -26.84 -52.32 12.71
C ASN A 14 -28.38 -52.44 12.88
N THR A 15 -28.87 -52.78 14.07
CA THR A 15 -30.33 -52.80 14.37
C THR A 15 -30.93 -51.39 14.48
N ARG A 16 -31.56 -50.92 13.40
CA ARG A 16 -32.25 -49.61 13.35
C ARG A 16 -33.32 -49.41 14.42
N LYS A 17 -33.99 -50.47 14.88
CA LYS A 17 -35.04 -50.40 15.92
C LYS A 17 -34.46 -50.00 17.28
N ALA A 18 -33.31 -50.57 17.65
CA ALA A 18 -32.58 -50.21 18.87
C ALA A 18 -32.00 -48.79 18.77
N ALA A 19 -31.42 -48.43 17.62
CA ALA A 19 -30.90 -47.07 17.39
C ALA A 19 -31.98 -45.99 17.50
N ARG A 20 -33.17 -46.21 16.92
CA ARG A 20 -34.32 -45.28 17.02
C ARG A 20 -34.87 -45.18 18.43
N GLY A 21 -34.88 -46.29 19.18
CA GLY A 21 -35.27 -46.30 20.59
C GLY A 21 -34.32 -45.46 21.46
N ALA A 22 -33.02 -45.52 21.18
CA ALA A 22 -31.99 -44.75 21.89
C ALA A 22 -31.93 -43.26 21.46
N SER A 23 -32.22 -42.95 20.20
CA SER A 23 -32.13 -41.59 19.65
C SER A 23 -33.37 -40.72 19.89
N ARG A 24 -34.30 -41.15 20.73
CA ARG A 24 -35.55 -40.44 20.99
C ARG A 24 -35.29 -39.27 21.94
N SER A 25 -34.85 -38.14 21.39
CA SER A 25 -34.73 -36.89 22.13
C SER A 25 -36.12 -36.28 22.37
N PRO A 26 -36.31 -35.51 23.46
CA PRO A 26 -37.54 -34.76 23.68
C PRO A 26 -37.70 -33.72 22.56
N VAL A 27 -38.61 -34.00 21.64
CA VAL A 27 -38.98 -33.09 20.54
C VAL A 27 -39.91 -32.01 21.12
N GLY A 28 -39.62 -30.73 20.88
CA GLY A 28 -40.51 -29.62 21.28
C GLY A 28 -39.93 -28.59 22.26
N ARG A 29 -38.65 -28.68 22.62
CA ARG A 29 -37.97 -27.61 23.37
C ARG A 29 -37.74 -26.38 22.48
N SER A 30 -37.79 -25.20 23.10
CA SER A 30 -37.55 -23.95 22.38
C SER A 30 -36.12 -23.88 21.84
N VAL A 31 -35.92 -23.14 20.75
CA VAL A 31 -34.58 -22.94 20.14
C VAL A 31 -33.58 -22.35 21.15
N ILE A 32 -34.07 -21.58 22.12
CA ILE A 32 -33.28 -20.97 23.19
C ILE A 32 -32.69 -22.03 24.13
N GLU A 33 -33.45 -23.07 24.47
CA GLU A 33 -32.98 -24.14 25.36
C GLU A 33 -32.03 -25.09 24.65
N CYS A 34 -32.33 -25.42 23.40
CA CYS A 34 -31.54 -26.41 22.65
C CYS A 34 -30.26 -25.82 22.05
N THR A 35 -30.21 -24.51 21.78
CA THR A 35 -29.09 -23.78 21.14
C THR A 35 -28.46 -24.49 19.94
N THR A 36 -29.22 -25.36 19.27
CA THR A 36 -28.78 -26.22 18.18
C THR A 36 -29.63 -25.94 16.96
N HIS A 37 -28.98 -25.83 15.81
CA HIS A 37 -29.63 -25.67 14.51
C HIS A 37 -29.07 -26.71 13.56
N VAL A 38 -29.97 -27.45 12.89
CA VAL A 38 -29.62 -28.44 11.88
C VAL A 38 -29.88 -27.84 10.51
N SER A 39 -28.88 -27.84 9.63
CA SER A 39 -29.06 -27.37 8.26
C SER A 39 -30.02 -28.28 7.50
N ALA A 40 -30.96 -27.69 6.76
CA ALA A 40 -31.98 -28.45 6.03
C ALA A 40 -31.39 -29.30 4.91
N ALA A 41 -30.35 -28.81 4.22
CA ALA A 41 -29.67 -29.54 3.16
C ALA A 41 -28.32 -30.11 3.66
N PRO A 42 -27.92 -31.30 3.20
CA PRO A 42 -26.60 -31.84 3.44
C PRO A 42 -25.54 -31.03 2.69
N THR A 43 -24.37 -30.84 3.30
CA THR A 43 -23.24 -30.15 2.68
C THR A 43 -22.60 -31.03 1.62
N THR A 44 -22.65 -30.61 0.37
CA THR A 44 -22.01 -31.31 -0.75
C THR A 44 -20.64 -30.71 -1.02
N ILE A 45 -19.59 -31.52 -0.96
CA ILE A 45 -18.21 -31.14 -1.27
C ILE A 45 -17.81 -31.93 -2.51
N ALA A 46 -17.40 -31.25 -3.58
CA ALA A 46 -17.06 -31.88 -4.85
C ALA A 46 -15.74 -32.67 -4.77
N ASP A 47 -14.73 -32.11 -4.10
CA ASP A 47 -13.44 -32.76 -3.85
C ASP A 47 -13.07 -32.61 -2.38
N ILE A 48 -12.86 -33.74 -1.71
CA ILE A 48 -12.56 -33.83 -0.28
C ILE A 48 -11.13 -33.38 0.01
N HIS A 49 -10.23 -33.48 -0.96
CA HIS A 49 -8.81 -33.12 -0.81
C HIS A 49 -8.53 -31.64 -1.09
N ASP A 50 -9.46 -30.93 -1.75
CA ASP A 50 -9.39 -29.48 -1.93
C ASP A 50 -9.87 -28.75 -0.67
N ASP A 51 -8.91 -28.40 0.19
CA ASP A 51 -9.17 -27.76 1.48
C ASP A 51 -9.87 -26.41 1.33
N LEU A 52 -9.51 -25.60 0.32
CA LEU A 52 -10.10 -24.26 0.15
C LEU A 52 -11.59 -24.35 -0.16
N LYS A 53 -11.99 -25.26 -1.06
CA LYS A 53 -13.41 -25.45 -1.39
C LYS A 53 -14.19 -26.08 -0.24
N ARG A 54 -13.55 -27.00 0.49
CA ARG A 54 -14.14 -27.63 1.67
C ARG A 54 -14.38 -26.62 2.79
N GLU A 55 -13.41 -25.78 3.11
CA GLU A 55 -13.55 -24.72 4.12
C GLU A 55 -14.63 -23.70 3.74
N LEU A 56 -14.72 -23.33 2.45
CA LEU A 56 -15.82 -22.47 1.96
C LEU A 56 -17.19 -23.12 2.14
N ALA A 57 -17.32 -24.44 1.91
CA ALA A 57 -18.57 -25.15 2.11
C ALA A 57 -18.98 -25.15 3.61
N PHE A 58 -18.04 -25.41 4.52
CA PHE A 58 -18.28 -25.35 5.96
C PHE A 58 -18.64 -23.95 6.43
N HIS A 59 -17.93 -22.94 5.94
CA HIS A 59 -18.21 -21.54 6.22
C HIS A 59 -19.65 -21.16 5.81
N ASN A 60 -20.06 -21.54 4.59
CA ASN A 60 -21.39 -21.21 4.08
C ASN A 60 -22.50 -21.93 4.86
N GLN A 61 -22.28 -23.19 5.25
CA GLN A 61 -23.22 -23.94 6.09
C GLN A 61 -23.37 -23.30 7.49
N ALA A 62 -22.25 -22.91 8.11
CA ALA A 62 -22.25 -22.24 9.40
C ALA A 62 -22.97 -20.88 9.31
N LEU A 63 -22.67 -20.08 8.28
CA LEU A 63 -23.30 -18.79 8.03
C LEU A 63 -24.82 -18.93 7.87
N ALA A 64 -25.29 -19.86 7.02
CA ALA A 64 -26.71 -20.09 6.81
C ALA A 64 -27.42 -20.50 8.11
N SER A 65 -26.78 -21.33 8.92
CA SER A 65 -27.31 -21.77 10.22
C SER A 65 -27.39 -20.61 11.22
N VAL A 66 -26.37 -19.76 11.29
CA VAL A 66 -26.36 -18.57 12.15
C VAL A 66 -27.46 -17.59 11.74
N ILE A 67 -27.69 -17.37 10.44
CA ILE A 67 -28.78 -16.50 9.97
C ILE A 67 -30.14 -17.05 10.38
N ALA A 68 -30.38 -18.35 10.22
CA ALA A 68 -31.63 -18.99 10.62
C ALA A 68 -31.85 -18.91 12.14
N ALA A 69 -30.83 -19.26 12.93
CA ALA A 69 -30.88 -19.18 14.39
C ALA A 69 -31.10 -17.73 14.87
N ARG A 70 -30.41 -16.74 14.27
CA ARG A 70 -30.58 -15.32 14.61
C ARG A 70 -32.03 -14.86 14.44
N LYS A 71 -32.71 -15.28 13.36
CA LYS A 71 -34.13 -14.96 13.15
C LYS A 71 -35.02 -15.53 14.26
N GLN A 72 -34.76 -16.78 14.66
CA GLN A 72 -35.53 -17.44 15.73
C GLN A 72 -35.30 -16.79 17.11
N ILE A 73 -34.05 -16.43 17.42
CA ILE A 73 -33.68 -15.79 18.71
C ILE A 73 -34.29 -14.38 18.81
N LEU A 74 -34.22 -13.59 17.73
CA LEU A 74 -34.81 -12.25 17.71
C LEU A 74 -36.34 -12.31 17.77
N ALA A 75 -36.99 -13.30 17.15
CA ALA A 75 -38.43 -13.52 17.28
C ALA A 75 -38.85 -13.82 18.73
N ALA A 76 -37.98 -14.51 19.47
CA ALA A 76 -38.16 -14.77 20.90
C ALA A 76 -37.74 -13.58 21.81
N LYS A 77 -37.43 -12.41 21.24
CA LYS A 77 -37.07 -11.16 21.94
C LYS A 77 -35.83 -11.26 22.85
N VAL A 78 -34.90 -12.15 22.52
CA VAL A 78 -33.61 -12.28 23.24
C VAL A 78 -32.52 -11.47 22.51
N PRO A 79 -31.71 -10.65 23.21
CA PRO A 79 -30.61 -9.92 22.60
C PRO A 79 -29.54 -10.88 22.07
N PHE A 80 -29.18 -10.75 20.79
CA PHE A 80 -28.22 -11.65 20.12
C PHE A 80 -26.82 -11.06 20.01
N SER A 81 -26.70 -9.75 19.77
CA SER A 81 -25.40 -9.11 19.55
C SER A 81 -24.76 -8.73 20.89
N ARG A 82 -23.44 -8.95 21.01
CA ARG A 82 -22.67 -8.48 22.15
C ARG A 82 -22.56 -6.95 22.11
N PRO A 83 -23.04 -6.22 23.13
CA PRO A 83 -22.83 -4.78 23.22
C PRO A 83 -21.34 -4.43 23.29
N GLU A 84 -20.94 -3.31 22.69
CA GLU A 84 -19.53 -2.86 22.69
C GLU A 84 -19.03 -2.52 24.09
N ASP A 85 -19.92 -2.06 24.98
CA ASP A 85 -19.63 -1.62 26.34
C ASP A 85 -19.67 -2.77 27.38
N TYR A 86 -19.89 -4.01 26.94
CA TYR A 86 -19.92 -5.17 27.84
C TYR A 86 -18.54 -5.85 27.91
N PHE A 87 -17.73 -5.46 28.90
CA PHE A 87 -16.39 -5.99 29.16
C PHE A 87 -16.42 -7.22 30.07
N ALA A 88 -16.67 -8.39 29.49
CA ALA A 88 -16.51 -9.69 30.15
C ALA A 88 -15.26 -10.41 29.64
N GLU A 89 -14.79 -11.42 30.37
CA GLU A 89 -13.66 -12.25 29.97
C GLU A 89 -13.93 -12.95 28.63
N MET A 90 -13.04 -12.74 27.66
CA MET A 90 -13.11 -13.35 26.33
C MET A 90 -12.18 -14.56 26.26
N VAL A 91 -12.50 -15.53 25.39
CA VAL A 91 -11.70 -16.77 25.19
C VAL A 91 -10.22 -16.51 24.92
N LYS A 92 -9.89 -15.38 24.29
CA LYS A 92 -8.51 -14.95 24.01
C LYS A 92 -8.24 -13.62 24.69
N THR A 93 -7.07 -13.51 25.32
CA THR A 93 -6.63 -12.27 25.98
C THR A 93 -6.36 -11.15 24.97
N ASP A 94 -6.54 -9.90 25.41
CA ASP A 94 -6.27 -8.72 24.56
C ASP A 94 -4.82 -8.63 24.12
N ALA A 95 -3.89 -9.03 25.00
CA ALA A 95 -2.47 -9.11 24.67
C ALA A 95 -2.21 -10.08 23.51
N HIS A 96 -2.91 -11.22 23.46
CA HIS A 96 -2.82 -12.15 22.34
C HIS A 96 -3.43 -11.56 21.06
N MET A 97 -4.60 -10.93 21.15
CA MET A 97 -5.25 -10.28 20.00
C MET A 97 -4.48 -9.08 19.46
N ALA A 98 -3.74 -8.35 20.31
CA ALA A 98 -2.83 -7.29 19.88
C ALA A 98 -1.70 -7.84 19.00
N ARG A 99 -1.10 -8.98 19.38
CA ARG A 99 -0.06 -9.65 18.57
C ARG A 99 -0.57 -10.14 17.21
N ILE A 100 -1.82 -10.61 17.15
CA ILE A 100 -2.43 -10.99 15.86
C ILE A 100 -2.64 -9.76 14.99
N ARG A 101 -3.17 -8.67 15.56
CA ARG A 101 -3.38 -7.41 14.85
C ARG A 101 -2.07 -6.82 14.31
N THR A 102 -0.99 -6.85 15.10
CA THR A 102 0.31 -6.35 14.63
C THR A 102 0.83 -7.16 13.43
N LYS A 103 0.70 -8.49 13.45
CA LYS A 103 1.08 -9.35 12.32
C LYS A 103 0.29 -9.05 11.04
N LEU A 104 -1.03 -8.86 11.15
CA LEU A 104 -1.86 -8.49 10.00
C LEU A 104 -1.46 -7.13 9.40
N ILE A 105 -1.15 -6.15 10.26
CA ILE A 105 -0.66 -4.84 9.82
C ILE A 105 0.72 -4.97 9.15
N GLU A 106 1.62 -5.79 9.70
CA GLU A 106 2.94 -6.04 9.12
C GLU A 106 2.85 -6.72 7.75
N GLU A 107 1.98 -7.73 7.59
CA GLU A 107 1.75 -8.43 6.32
C GLU A 107 1.18 -7.48 5.26
N THR A 108 0.12 -6.73 5.60
CA THR A 108 -0.47 -5.76 4.67
C THR A 108 0.52 -4.64 4.31
N ALA A 109 1.34 -4.19 5.26
CA ALA A 109 2.41 -3.22 4.99
C ALA A 109 3.51 -3.82 4.11
N SER A 110 3.86 -5.10 4.29
CA SER A 110 4.85 -5.81 3.45
C SER A 110 4.38 -5.92 2.00
N VAL A 111 3.12 -6.29 1.79
CA VAL A 111 2.49 -6.36 0.45
C VAL A 111 2.51 -4.99 -0.21
N LYS A 112 2.02 -3.95 0.47
CA LYS A 112 2.03 -2.56 -0.04
C LYS A 112 3.43 -2.07 -0.40
N LYS A 113 4.42 -2.32 0.46
CA LYS A 113 5.83 -1.98 0.18
C LYS A 113 6.34 -2.70 -1.06
N SER A 114 6.00 -3.97 -1.24
CA SER A 114 6.42 -4.73 -2.42
C SER A 114 5.81 -4.18 -3.72
N GLU A 115 4.54 -3.75 -3.68
CA GLU A 115 3.85 -3.10 -4.80
C GLU A 115 4.43 -1.72 -5.10
N GLU A 116 4.69 -0.91 -4.08
CA GLU A 116 5.35 0.39 -4.22
C GLU A 116 6.75 0.24 -4.83
N VAL A 117 7.52 -0.76 -4.41
CA VAL A 117 8.84 -1.04 -4.98
C VAL A 117 8.72 -1.44 -6.46
N LYS A 118 7.72 -2.24 -6.85
CA LYS A 118 7.45 -2.55 -8.27
C LYS A 118 7.11 -1.28 -9.04
N ARG A 119 6.18 -0.46 -8.54
CA ARG A 119 5.81 0.84 -9.16
C ARG A 119 7.00 1.77 -9.32
N LEU A 120 7.85 1.89 -8.30
CA LEU A 120 9.06 2.71 -8.35
C LEU A 120 10.09 2.18 -9.36
N ARG A 121 10.19 0.86 -9.54
CA ARG A 121 11.04 0.27 -10.57
C ARG A 121 10.53 0.62 -11.97
N ASP A 122 9.22 0.52 -12.19
CA ASP A 122 8.62 0.81 -13.50
C ASP A 122 8.70 2.30 -13.82
N GLN A 123 8.45 3.18 -12.84
CA GLN A 123 8.68 4.62 -12.98
C GLN A 123 10.14 4.95 -13.33
N LYS A 124 11.12 4.25 -12.76
CA LYS A 124 12.54 4.45 -13.10
C LYS A 124 12.89 3.93 -14.49
N LYS A 125 12.31 2.81 -14.91
CA LYS A 125 12.51 2.23 -16.25
C LYS A 125 11.92 3.13 -17.34
N PHE A 126 10.65 3.48 -17.21
CA PHE A 126 9.89 4.21 -18.24
C PHE A 126 9.96 5.73 -18.07
N GLY A 127 10.49 6.25 -16.95
CA GLY A 127 10.46 7.68 -16.65
C GLY A 127 11.06 8.58 -17.74
N LYS A 128 12.15 8.15 -18.40
CA LYS A 128 12.72 8.91 -19.53
C LYS A 128 11.86 8.86 -20.79
N GLN A 129 11.26 7.70 -21.09
CA GLN A 129 10.38 7.53 -22.24
C GLN A 129 9.09 8.33 -22.05
N VAL A 130 8.48 8.24 -20.87
CA VAL A 130 7.31 9.04 -20.47
C VAL A 130 7.61 10.54 -20.56
N GLN A 131 8.77 11.01 -20.06
CA GLN A 131 9.15 12.42 -20.19
C GLN A 131 9.27 12.86 -21.66
N ALA A 132 9.85 12.02 -22.52
CA ALA A 132 9.99 12.32 -23.94
C ALA A 132 8.63 12.35 -24.66
N GLU A 133 7.75 11.40 -24.37
CA GLU A 133 6.39 11.32 -24.91
C GLU A 133 5.53 12.50 -24.45
N VAL A 134 5.55 12.84 -23.15
CA VAL A 134 4.83 14.00 -22.61
C VAL A 134 5.27 15.29 -23.29
N LEU A 135 6.57 15.48 -23.55
CA LEU A 135 7.07 16.65 -24.27
C LEU A 135 6.64 16.64 -25.75
N LYS A 136 6.63 15.48 -26.42
CA LYS A 136 6.13 15.35 -27.79
C LYS A 136 4.64 15.66 -27.87
N GLU A 137 3.83 15.08 -26.98
CA GLU A 137 2.40 15.36 -26.90
C GLU A 137 2.11 16.82 -26.61
N ARG A 138 2.85 17.44 -25.68
CA ARG A 138 2.69 18.86 -25.37
C ARG A 138 2.98 19.73 -26.59
N LYS A 139 4.07 19.47 -27.31
CA LYS A 139 4.39 20.16 -28.56
C LYS A 139 3.34 19.93 -29.64
N ALA A 140 2.81 18.71 -29.76
CA ALA A 140 1.75 18.40 -30.72
C ALA A 140 0.44 19.15 -30.38
N LYS A 141 0.07 19.21 -29.09
CA LYS A 141 -1.07 20.00 -28.60
C LYS A 141 -0.87 21.49 -28.86
N GLU A 142 0.32 22.03 -28.58
CA GLU A 142 0.65 23.44 -28.86
C GLU A 142 0.55 23.75 -30.36
N LYS A 143 1.04 22.87 -31.24
CA LYS A 143 0.90 23.00 -32.70
C LYS A 143 -0.55 22.95 -33.16
N ALA A 144 -1.33 21.97 -32.70
CA ALA A 144 -2.74 21.83 -33.05
C ALA A 144 -3.56 23.04 -32.59
N LEU A 145 -3.25 23.63 -31.43
CA LEU A 145 -3.86 24.88 -30.97
C LEU A 145 -3.44 26.07 -31.84
N ALA A 146 -2.16 26.16 -32.22
CA ALA A 146 -1.68 27.21 -33.11
C ALA A 146 -2.36 27.14 -34.48
N GLU A 147 -2.52 25.95 -35.06
CA GLU A 147 -3.24 25.73 -36.32
C GLU A 147 -4.71 26.18 -36.22
N LYS A 148 -5.42 25.77 -35.17
CA LYS A 148 -6.79 26.25 -34.91
C LYS A 148 -6.88 27.77 -34.80
N VAL A 149 -5.91 28.41 -34.13
CA VAL A 149 -5.87 29.88 -34.05
C VAL A 149 -5.61 30.51 -35.42
N THR A 150 -4.74 29.92 -36.25
CA THR A 150 -4.53 30.40 -37.62
C THR A 150 -5.77 30.23 -38.49
N ASP A 151 -6.51 29.14 -38.34
CA ASP A 151 -7.75 28.91 -39.08
C ASP A 151 -8.85 29.87 -38.66
N ILE A 152 -8.97 30.17 -37.36
CA ILE A 152 -9.88 31.21 -36.85
C ILE A 152 -9.48 32.59 -37.40
N LYS A 153 -8.19 32.93 -37.42
CA LYS A 153 -7.70 34.19 -38.01
C LYS A 153 -7.99 34.28 -39.51
N LYS A 154 -7.82 33.19 -40.26
CA LYS A 154 -8.16 33.12 -41.69
C LYS A 154 -9.66 33.29 -41.91
N LYS A 155 -10.50 32.62 -41.11
CA LYS A 155 -11.97 32.77 -41.17
C LYS A 155 -12.41 34.19 -40.84
N ARG A 156 -11.84 34.82 -39.80
CA ARG A 156 -12.09 36.25 -39.49
C ARG A 156 -11.68 37.19 -40.61
N LYS A 157 -10.54 36.97 -41.25
CA LYS A 157 -10.12 37.76 -42.41
C LYS A 157 -11.05 37.57 -43.61
N LEU A 158 -11.58 36.36 -43.81
CA LEU A 158 -12.53 36.07 -44.89
C LEU A 158 -13.92 36.67 -44.62
N GLU A 159 -14.36 36.76 -43.36
CA GLU A 159 -15.54 37.52 -42.97
C GLU A 159 -15.31 39.02 -43.15
N GLN A 160 -14.21 39.58 -42.67
CA GLN A 160 -13.87 41.00 -42.86
C GLN A 160 -13.76 41.37 -44.35
N ALA A 161 -13.17 40.52 -45.20
CA ALA A 161 -13.10 40.76 -46.64
C ALA A 161 -14.46 40.69 -47.36
N LYS A 162 -15.49 40.10 -46.74
CA LYS A 162 -16.87 40.17 -47.23
C LYS A 162 -17.58 41.45 -46.78
N ASP A 163 -17.18 42.00 -45.65
CA ASP A 163 -17.70 43.27 -45.13
C ASP A 163 -17.02 44.49 -45.80
N THR A 164 -15.74 44.42 -46.18
CA THR A 164 -15.01 45.52 -46.85
C THR A 164 -15.30 45.69 -48.34
N ALA A 165 -16.04 44.76 -48.97
CA ALA A 165 -16.51 44.95 -50.35
C ALA A 165 -17.55 46.09 -50.48
N PHE A 166 -17.96 46.71 -49.36
CA PHE A 166 -18.83 47.89 -49.31
C PHE A 166 -18.14 49.17 -48.79
N GLU A 167 -16.88 49.12 -48.32
CA GLU A 167 -16.25 50.24 -47.60
C GLU A 167 -14.89 50.72 -48.17
N ASP A 168 -14.38 50.12 -49.25
CA ASP A 168 -13.08 50.52 -49.86
C ASP A 168 -13.09 51.90 -50.58
N ASP A 169 -14.22 52.62 -50.59
CA ASP A 169 -14.36 53.94 -51.25
C ASP A 169 -14.30 55.15 -50.29
N LEU A 170 -14.06 54.96 -48.99
CA LEU A 170 -14.21 56.04 -47.99
C LEU A 170 -13.03 56.30 -47.03
N ASP A 171 -11.85 55.70 -47.20
CA ASP A 171 -10.74 55.85 -46.24
C ASP A 171 -9.40 56.38 -46.82
N ILE A 172 -9.41 57.07 -47.97
CA ILE A 172 -8.26 57.83 -48.50
C ILE A 172 -8.48 59.35 -48.35
N ALA A 173 -9.07 59.79 -47.24
CA ALA A 173 -9.09 61.22 -46.91
C ALA A 173 -9.50 61.39 -45.45
N ILE A 174 -8.59 61.21 -44.50
CA ILE A 174 -8.57 61.87 -43.17
C ILE A 174 -7.35 61.33 -42.41
N MET A 175 -6.50 62.26 -41.96
CA MET A 175 -5.43 62.11 -40.95
C MET A 175 -4.02 61.68 -41.40
N SER A 176 -3.39 62.61 -42.11
CA SER A 176 -2.08 63.16 -41.70
C SER A 176 -2.16 63.89 -40.34
N ASP A 177 -1.03 63.95 -39.62
CA ASP A 177 -0.76 64.59 -38.31
C ASP A 177 -1.27 63.86 -37.05
N ASP A 178 -0.34 63.24 -36.30
CA ASP A 178 0.04 63.74 -34.97
C ASP A 178 1.22 62.93 -34.36
N ASP A 179 2.06 63.66 -33.63
CA ASP A 179 3.32 63.26 -33.03
C ASP A 179 3.20 62.40 -31.75
N ASP A 180 4.30 61.69 -31.47
CA ASP A 180 4.98 61.62 -30.16
C ASP A 180 4.78 60.49 -29.10
N VAL A 181 5.96 60.14 -28.54
CA VAL A 181 6.30 59.43 -27.28
C VAL A 181 6.15 57.89 -27.15
N LYS A 182 7.25 57.17 -27.39
CA LYS A 182 7.56 55.86 -26.77
C LYS A 182 8.64 56.02 -25.68
N PRO A 183 8.45 55.55 -24.43
CA PRO A 183 9.48 55.67 -23.41
C PRO A 183 10.58 54.60 -23.58
N ALA A 184 11.80 55.05 -23.85
CA ALA A 184 13.00 54.25 -23.86
C ALA A 184 13.45 53.88 -22.43
N ARG A 185 13.44 52.59 -22.09
CA ARG A 185 14.01 52.07 -20.82
C ARG A 185 15.55 52.18 -20.83
N LYS A 186 16.04 53.18 -20.10
CA LYS A 186 17.46 53.46 -19.84
C LYS A 186 18.08 52.37 -18.95
N LYS A 187 18.94 51.51 -19.51
CA LYS A 187 19.79 50.56 -18.75
C LYS A 187 21.00 51.32 -18.18
N THR A 188 21.06 51.49 -16.87
CA THR A 188 22.25 51.99 -16.15
C THR A 188 23.35 50.92 -16.16
N LYS A 189 24.46 51.19 -16.87
CA LYS A 189 25.63 50.31 -17.04
C LYS A 189 26.70 50.53 -15.95
N THR A 190 26.39 50.33 -14.67
CA THR A 190 27.40 50.50 -13.58
C THR A 190 27.31 49.47 -12.44
N ALA A 191 26.85 48.25 -12.70
CA ALA A 191 26.99 47.15 -11.73
C ALA A 191 27.65 45.93 -12.39
N LYS A 192 28.82 45.52 -11.87
CA LYS A 192 29.48 44.27 -12.26
C LYS A 192 28.49 43.11 -12.04
N PRO A 193 28.42 42.12 -12.96
CA PRO A 193 27.50 41.00 -12.81
C PRO A 193 27.71 40.28 -11.47
N LEU A 194 26.63 40.11 -10.71
CA LEU A 194 26.65 39.31 -9.48
C LEU A 194 27.11 37.87 -9.82
N PRO A 195 27.99 37.26 -9.01
CA PRO A 195 28.48 35.92 -9.28
C PRO A 195 27.37 34.87 -9.17
N ASN A 196 27.40 33.88 -10.06
CA ASN A 196 26.48 32.74 -10.13
C ASN A 196 26.18 32.14 -8.73
N SER A 197 24.94 31.72 -8.45
CA SER A 197 24.50 31.13 -7.17
C SER A 197 25.38 29.96 -6.70
N LYS A 198 25.93 29.17 -7.65
CA LYS A 198 26.91 28.12 -7.36
C LYS A 198 28.22 28.68 -6.78
N ARG A 199 28.66 29.86 -7.23
CA ARG A 199 29.85 30.56 -6.72
C ARG A 199 29.56 31.20 -5.38
N MET A 200 28.37 31.77 -5.18
CA MET A 200 27.90 32.27 -3.87
C MET A 200 27.94 31.15 -2.81
N ALA A 201 27.37 29.97 -3.11
CA ALA A 201 27.40 28.83 -2.18
C ALA A 201 28.81 28.31 -1.88
N LYS A 202 29.71 28.32 -2.88
CA LYS A 202 31.12 27.97 -2.67
C LYS A 202 31.87 29.03 -1.87
N ASN A 203 31.57 30.31 -2.05
CA ASN A 203 32.15 31.40 -1.27
C ASN A 203 31.68 31.36 0.19
N VAL A 204 30.43 30.96 0.46
CA VAL A 204 29.95 30.73 1.83
C VAL A 204 30.66 29.53 2.46
N LYS A 205 30.76 28.41 1.73
CA LYS A 205 31.37 27.17 2.25
C LYS A 205 32.89 27.25 2.39
N TYR A 206 33.54 27.98 1.50
CA TYR A 206 34.99 27.98 1.35
C TYR A 206 35.61 29.37 1.37
N GLY A 207 34.90 30.46 1.68
CA GLY A 207 35.48 31.80 1.70
C GLY A 207 36.01 32.29 0.35
N HIS A 208 36.30 33.59 0.26
CA HIS A 208 36.77 34.23 -0.97
C HIS A 208 38.31 34.20 -1.05
N GLY A 209 38.89 33.16 -1.65
CA GLY A 209 40.24 33.19 -2.25
C GLY A 209 41.46 33.69 -1.45
N GLY A 210 41.43 33.79 -0.12
CA GLY A 210 42.56 34.24 0.73
C GLY A 210 43.07 33.18 1.72
N LYS A 211 44.27 33.38 2.28
CA LYS A 211 44.95 32.46 3.23
C LYS A 211 44.04 32.13 4.42
N LYS A 212 43.57 30.88 4.50
CA LYS A 212 42.72 30.34 5.58
C LYS A 212 43.51 29.77 6.76
N SER A 213 44.62 30.39 7.13
CA SER A 213 45.38 29.92 8.28
C SER A 213 44.70 30.44 9.55
N GLY A 214 43.85 29.63 10.17
CA GLY A 214 43.24 29.94 11.48
C GLY A 214 41.72 29.79 11.57
N SER A 215 40.98 29.87 10.45
CA SER A 215 39.51 29.75 10.46
C SER A 215 38.98 28.33 10.66
N LYS A 216 39.87 27.36 10.84
CA LYS A 216 39.58 25.96 11.20
C LYS A 216 40.07 25.59 12.61
N ARG A 217 40.48 26.57 13.42
CA ARG A 217 40.82 26.31 14.83
C ARG A 217 39.52 26.18 15.63
N ASN A 218 39.46 25.18 16.50
CA ASN A 218 38.35 25.03 17.43
C ASN A 218 38.36 26.21 18.41
N THR A 219 37.23 26.90 18.56
CA THR A 219 37.00 27.86 19.64
C THR A 219 36.68 27.09 20.92
N ALA A 220 36.98 27.68 22.09
CA ALA A 220 36.71 27.05 23.39
C ALA A 220 35.23 26.63 23.53
N GLU A 221 34.31 27.43 22.97
CA GLU A 221 32.89 27.13 22.91
C GLU A 221 32.59 25.87 22.08
N SER A 222 33.29 25.66 20.97
CA SER A 222 33.14 24.47 20.11
C SER A 222 33.75 23.20 20.71
N ALA A 223 34.61 23.32 21.72
CA ALA A 223 35.17 22.18 22.46
C ALA A 223 34.30 21.76 23.66
N ALA A 224 33.45 22.66 24.17
CA ALA A 224 32.56 22.40 25.30
C ALA A 224 31.16 21.88 24.88
N ASP A 225 30.83 21.93 23.58
CA ASP A 225 29.55 21.47 23.08
C ASP A 225 29.53 19.94 22.83
N PHE A 226 28.99 19.19 23.79
CA PHE A 226 28.82 17.73 23.72
C PHE A 226 27.48 17.29 23.09
N THR A 227 26.73 18.19 22.46
CA THR A 227 25.39 17.88 21.90
C THR A 227 25.41 17.10 20.57
N PHE A 228 26.57 16.56 20.16
CA PHE A 228 26.72 15.75 18.95
C PHE A 228 26.01 14.38 19.06
N SER A 229 24.70 14.37 18.79
CA SER A 229 23.88 13.17 18.65
C SER A 229 24.21 12.43 17.35
N THR A 230 24.74 11.21 17.46
CA THR A 230 25.02 10.29 16.34
C THR A 230 23.75 9.74 15.66
N LYS A 231 22.56 10.18 16.07
CA LYS A 231 21.28 9.66 15.58
C LYS A 231 20.90 10.17 14.19
N ASP A 232 21.39 11.34 13.77
CA ASP A 232 20.98 11.98 12.50
C ASP A 232 21.93 11.76 11.31
N GLN A 233 23.13 11.20 11.51
CA GLN A 233 24.04 10.87 10.40
C GLN A 233 23.71 9.56 9.66
N LYS A 234 22.78 8.74 10.17
CA LYS A 234 22.41 7.48 9.49
C LYS A 234 21.50 7.65 8.27
N LYS A 235 21.04 8.88 7.96
CA LYS A 235 20.06 9.14 6.89
C LYS A 235 20.60 9.76 5.60
N LYS A 236 21.91 10.00 5.45
CA LYS A 236 22.49 10.45 4.17
C LYS A 236 23.82 9.74 3.84
N GLY A 237 23.71 8.54 3.28
CA GLY A 237 24.80 7.84 2.60
C GLY A 237 24.32 7.33 1.25
N PHE A 238 24.65 8.04 0.18
CA PHE A 238 24.44 7.65 -1.21
C PHE A 238 25.68 6.86 -1.68
N GLY A 239 25.48 5.58 -2.03
CA GLY A 239 26.27 4.83 -3.02
C GLY A 239 27.72 4.44 -2.70
N GLY A 240 28.01 3.14 -2.82
CA GLY A 240 29.33 2.66 -3.27
C GLY A 240 30.07 1.67 -2.37
N ALA A 241 30.09 0.41 -2.84
CA ALA A 241 31.17 -0.58 -2.71
C ALA A 241 31.66 -1.08 -1.32
N LYS A 242 31.76 -2.42 -1.24
CA LYS A 242 32.34 -3.22 -0.13
C LYS A 242 33.81 -2.88 0.15
N PRO A 243 34.34 -3.33 1.31
CA PRO A 243 35.63 -4.00 1.30
C PRO A 243 35.55 -5.44 1.86
N ARG A 244 36.21 -6.35 1.13
CA ARG A 244 36.67 -7.65 1.62
C ARG A 244 37.58 -7.40 2.82
N GLY A 245 37.30 -8.07 3.93
CA GLY A 245 38.12 -8.07 5.13
C GLY A 245 38.22 -9.48 5.71
N THR A 246 39.16 -10.26 5.18
CA THR A 246 39.68 -11.47 5.80
C THR A 246 40.22 -11.15 7.20
N ARG A 247 39.76 -11.83 8.26
CA ARG A 247 40.59 -12.68 9.14
C ARG A 247 39.93 -13.04 10.47
N ARG A 248 40.22 -14.29 10.84
CA ARG A 248 40.34 -14.88 12.19
C ARG A 248 39.07 -15.35 12.89
N ARG A 249 38.80 -16.62 12.60
CA ARG A 249 38.27 -17.65 13.52
C ARG A 249 38.89 -17.50 14.92
N ALA A 250 38.05 -17.31 15.94
CA ALA A 250 38.40 -17.56 17.32
C ALA A 250 37.96 -18.99 17.67
N ARG A 251 38.92 -19.78 18.10
CA ARG A 251 38.82 -21.17 18.55
C ARG A 251 38.46 -21.13 20.04
N ALA A 252 37.35 -21.74 20.42
CA ALA A 252 37.12 -22.21 21.78
C ALA A 252 37.20 -23.73 21.78
N SER A 253 37.97 -24.23 22.74
CA SER A 253 38.46 -25.60 22.91
C SER A 253 37.55 -26.48 23.77
N ARG A 254 37.78 -27.80 23.67
CA ARG A 254 37.33 -28.94 24.52
C ARG A 254 36.11 -29.65 23.93
N SER A 255 36.04 -30.98 23.76
CA SER A 255 36.76 -32.15 24.30
C SER A 255 37.00 -33.17 23.18
N ALA A 256 38.22 -33.64 22.95
CA ALA A 256 38.76 -34.92 23.47
C ALA A 256 37.93 -36.17 23.15
N ARG A 257 38.56 -37.06 22.36
CA ARG A 257 38.46 -38.53 22.40
C ARG A 257 37.22 -39.18 21.78
N THR A 258 37.38 -39.73 20.57
CA THR A 258 37.41 -41.19 20.34
C THR A 258 37.88 -41.49 18.91
N ARG A 259 38.97 -42.25 18.82
CA ARG A 259 39.51 -42.86 17.59
C ARG A 259 38.89 -44.26 17.45
N ARG A 260 38.46 -44.62 16.24
CA ARG A 260 38.62 -45.91 15.52
C ARG A 260 37.54 -45.96 14.44
N SER A 261 37.86 -45.66 13.19
CA SER A 261 38.46 -46.54 12.17
C SER A 261 37.50 -47.62 11.63
N ARG A 262 37.24 -47.48 10.32
CA ARG A 262 37.06 -48.52 9.29
C ARG A 262 35.80 -49.39 9.32
N ALA A 263 35.13 -49.32 8.18
CA ALA A 263 34.91 -50.42 7.21
C ALA A 263 33.43 -50.65 6.88
N ARG A 264 33.17 -50.50 5.58
CA ARG A 264 32.23 -51.24 4.74
C ARG A 264 31.70 -52.52 5.40
N TRP A 265 30.39 -52.66 5.43
CA TRP A 265 29.62 -53.68 4.70
C TRP A 265 28.41 -52.97 4.08
#